data_AF-A0A662IRK2-F1
#
_entry.id   AF-A0A662IRK2-F1
#
_cell.length_a   1.000
_cell.length_b   1.000
_cell.length_c   1.000
_cell.angle_alpha   90.00
_cell.angle_beta   90.00
_cell.angle_gamma   90.00
#
_symmetry.space_group_name_H-M   'P 1'
#
loop_
_entity.id
_entity.type
_entity.pdbx_description
1 polymer ?
#
loop_
_entity_poly.entity_id
_entity_poly.type
_entity_poly.pdbx_seq_one_letter_code
_entity_poly.pdbx_strand_id
1 'polypeptide(L)'
;MCFKVKMRRPPFLRVLTLAILINEERLHGYSIYKRILYHTHMKWKPSIGTIYRTLNEMVQEGLVTKRSEKRRYSYAITRKGVEYFIENSRALMTKMAGVLATMIEAYLKMIADRPDILTKSIGERLRNLRDVLQKCEFLNSIKP
;
A
#
# COMPACT_ATOMS: atom_id res chain seq x y z
N MET A 1 3.78 -37.72 9.55
CA MET A 1 4.48 -36.52 10.10
C MET A 1 3.83 -35.28 9.47
N CYS A 2 3.08 -34.53 10.28
CA CYS A 2 2.17 -33.49 9.81
C CYS A 2 2.93 -32.25 9.31
N PHE A 3 3.01 -32.06 7.98
CA PHE A 3 3.41 -30.79 7.40
C PHE A 3 2.29 -29.77 7.65
N LYS A 4 2.37 -29.05 8.78
CA LYS A 4 1.60 -27.82 8.97
C LYS A 4 1.99 -26.86 7.84
N VAL A 5 1.15 -26.75 6.81
CA VAL A 5 1.18 -25.63 5.88
C VAL A 5 0.92 -24.38 6.72
N LYS A 6 2.01 -23.71 7.11
CA LYS A 6 1.97 -22.50 7.92
C LYS A 6 1.31 -21.43 7.05
N MET A 7 0.06 -21.09 7.36
CA MET A 7 -0.74 -20.08 6.66
C MET A 7 0.09 -18.81 6.38
N ARG A 8 0.58 -18.67 5.14
CA ARG A 8 1.29 -17.47 4.66
C ARG A 8 0.25 -16.34 4.55
N ARG A 9 0.30 -15.34 5.43
CA ARG A 9 -0.54 -14.14 5.32
C ARG A 9 -0.11 -13.28 4.09
N PRO A 10 -1.04 -12.48 3.54
CA PRO A 10 -1.15 -12.29 2.09
C PRO A 10 -0.14 -11.29 1.49
N PRO A 11 0.17 -11.41 0.18
CA PRO A 11 0.99 -10.46 -0.59
C PRO A 11 0.63 -9.00 -0.34
N PHE A 12 -0.66 -8.71 -0.17
CA PHE A 12 -1.18 -7.36 0.03
C PHE A 12 -0.54 -6.62 1.21
N LEU A 13 -0.40 -7.24 2.39
CA LEU A 13 0.17 -6.55 3.56
C LEU A 13 1.63 -6.19 3.34
N ARG A 14 2.39 -7.09 2.72
CA ARG A 14 3.82 -6.89 2.43
C ARG A 14 3.98 -5.80 1.39
N VAL A 15 3.23 -5.87 0.30
CA VAL A 15 3.22 -4.87 -0.77
C VAL A 15 2.85 -3.49 -0.24
N LEU A 16 1.79 -3.39 0.59
CA LEU A 16 1.39 -2.12 1.20
C LEU A 16 2.45 -1.57 2.16
N THR A 17 3.06 -2.43 2.99
CA THR A 17 4.15 -2.04 3.89
C THR A 17 5.34 -1.49 3.12
N LEU A 18 5.73 -2.15 2.02
CA LEU A 18 6.82 -1.71 1.16
C LEU A 18 6.49 -0.39 0.46
N ALA A 19 5.28 -0.22 -0.06
CA ALA A 19 4.83 1.04 -0.66
C ALA A 19 4.95 2.22 0.32
N ILE A 20 4.55 2.02 1.58
CA ILE A 20 4.67 3.02 2.63
C ILE A 20 6.15 3.37 2.88
N LEU A 21 7.03 2.38 2.97
CA LEU A 21 8.46 2.60 3.19
C LEU A 21 9.19 3.21 1.99
N ILE A 22 8.69 3.01 0.76
CA ILE A 22 9.20 3.71 -0.44
C ILE A 22 8.89 5.20 -0.35
N ASN A 23 7.69 5.56 0.10
CA ASN A 23 7.25 6.95 0.15
C ASN A 23 7.81 7.73 1.35
N GLU A 24 8.17 7.06 2.44
CA GLU A 24 8.57 7.71 3.70
C GLU A 24 9.96 7.28 4.20
N GLU A 25 10.73 6.58 3.37
CA GLU A 25 12.11 6.05 3.54
C GLU A 25 12.39 5.23 4.81
N ARG A 26 12.10 5.79 5.99
CA ARG A 26 12.35 5.24 7.31
C ARG A 26 11.19 5.52 8.27
N LEU A 27 10.61 4.45 8.84
CA LEU A 27 9.50 4.57 9.79
C LEU A 27 9.63 3.64 10.99
N HIS A 28 9.09 4.06 12.13
CA HIS A 28 8.89 3.17 13.28
C HIS A 28 7.77 2.16 13.02
N GLY A 29 7.88 0.97 13.61
CA GLY A 29 6.90 -0.10 13.41
C GLY A 29 5.45 0.30 13.73
N TYR A 30 5.24 1.11 14.78
CA TYR A 30 3.90 1.63 15.11
C TYR A 30 3.41 2.69 14.11
N SER A 31 4.30 3.51 13.55
CA SER A 31 3.95 4.48 12.51
C SER A 31 3.48 3.78 11.23
N ILE A 32 4.12 2.67 10.85
CA ILE A 32 3.69 1.83 9.72
C ILE A 32 2.26 1.33 9.95
N TYR A 33 1.95 0.83 11.14
CA TYR A 33 0.59 0.41 11.49
C TYR A 33 -0.43 1.54 11.33
N LYS A 34 -0.13 2.75 11.85
CA LYS A 34 -1.02 3.91 11.67
C LYS A 34 -1.23 4.25 10.20
N ARG A 35 -0.18 4.17 9.38
CA ARG A 35 -0.24 4.48 7.96
C ARG A 35 -1.08 3.47 7.18
N ILE A 36 -0.99 2.19 7.52
CA ILE A 36 -1.87 1.15 6.99
C ILE A 36 -3.32 1.46 7.32
N LEU A 37 -3.64 1.75 8.58
CA LEU A 37 -5.01 2.10 8.99
C LEU A 37 -5.55 3.33 8.28
N TYR A 38 -4.69 4.32 8.06
CA TYR A 38 -5.01 5.54 7.31
C TYR A 38 -5.39 5.18 5.86
N HIS A 39 -4.52 4.48 5.13
CA HIS A 39 -4.80 4.14 3.71
C HIS A 39 -6.01 3.21 3.54
N THR A 40 -6.23 2.29 4.48
CA THR A 40 -7.34 1.33 4.41
C THR A 40 -8.64 1.90 4.97
N HIS A 41 -8.62 3.13 5.50
CA HIS A 41 -9.71 3.79 6.22
C HIS A 41 -10.38 2.86 7.22
N MET A 42 -9.57 2.12 7.97
CA MET A 42 -10.08 1.23 9.00
C MET A 42 -11.04 0.14 8.50
N LYS A 43 -11.26 -0.01 7.18
CA LYS A 43 -12.11 -1.06 6.59
C LYS A 43 -11.40 -2.40 6.59
N TRP A 44 -10.07 -2.38 6.49
CA TRP A 44 -9.21 -3.54 6.70
C TRP A 44 -8.18 -3.22 7.78
N LYS A 45 -8.19 -4.00 8.87
CA LYS A 45 -7.40 -3.76 10.09
C LYS A 45 -6.59 -5.01 10.46
N PRO A 46 -5.36 -5.15 9.97
CA PRO A 46 -4.47 -6.18 10.50
C PRO A 46 -4.18 -5.89 11.98
N SER A 47 -4.08 -6.92 12.81
CA SER A 47 -3.68 -6.71 14.20
C SER A 47 -2.24 -6.21 14.27
N ILE A 48 -1.92 -5.42 15.30
CA ILE A 48 -0.56 -4.89 15.48
C ILE A 48 0.49 -6.02 15.58
N GLY A 49 0.16 -7.14 16.23
CA GLY A 49 1.04 -8.31 16.29
C GLY A 49 1.27 -8.96 14.92
N THR A 50 0.30 -8.85 14.00
CA THR A 50 0.46 -9.29 12.61
C THR A 50 1.48 -8.41 11.89
N ILE A 51 1.39 -7.09 12.07
CA ILE A 51 2.34 -6.14 11.49
C ILE A 51 3.76 -6.44 11.96
N TYR A 52 3.98 -6.58 13.27
CA TYR A 52 5.31 -6.86 13.79
C TYR A 52 5.85 -8.23 13.36
N ARG A 53 4.99 -9.25 13.24
CA ARG A 53 5.38 -10.54 12.70
C ARG A 53 5.83 -10.43 11.25
N THR A 54 5.03 -9.78 10.41
CA THR A 54 5.37 -9.57 9.00
C THR A 54 6.62 -8.72 8.83
N LEU A 55 6.82 -7.68 9.63
CA LEU A 55 8.06 -6.90 9.62
C LEU A 55 9.28 -7.75 9.98
N ASN A 56 9.19 -8.60 11.01
CA ASN A 56 10.29 -9.49 11.37
C ASN A 56 10.60 -10.51 10.26
N GLU A 57 9.57 -11.07 9.61
CA GLU A 57 9.74 -11.96 8.44
C GLU A 57 10.42 -11.21 7.27
N MET A 58 9.99 -9.98 6.99
CA MET A 58 10.58 -9.14 5.95
C MET A 58 12.04 -8.76 6.26
N VAL A 59 12.40 -8.59 7.54
CA VAL A 59 13.81 -8.41 7.97
C VAL A 59 14.62 -9.68 7.71
N GLN A 60 14.10 -10.84 8.11
CA GLN A 60 14.78 -12.13 7.90
C GLN A 60 14.99 -12.43 6.41
N GLU A 61 14.04 -12.04 5.55
CA GLU A 61 14.14 -12.19 4.11
C GLU A 61 15.00 -11.10 3.43
N GLY A 62 15.45 -10.08 4.18
CA GLY A 62 16.25 -8.98 3.68
C GLY A 62 15.49 -7.95 2.84
N LEU A 63 14.15 -7.91 2.93
CA LEU A 63 13.31 -6.93 2.22
C LEU A 63 13.33 -5.55 2.90
N VAL A 64 13.55 -5.52 4.21
CA VAL A 64 13.69 -4.29 5.00
C VAL A 64 14.83 -4.43 6.00
N THR A 65 15.47 -3.32 6.34
CA THR A 65 16.42 -3.25 7.47
C THR A 65 15.70 -2.83 8.75
N LYS A 66 16.25 -3.23 9.90
CA LYS A 66 15.77 -2.83 11.23
C LYS A 66 16.92 -2.21 12.01
N ARG A 67 16.77 -0.97 12.50
CA ARG A 67 17.74 -0.34 13.41
C ARG A 67 17.09 0.03 14.73
N SER A 68 17.87 -0.06 15.81
CA SER A 68 17.46 0.41 17.13
C SER A 68 17.75 1.90 17.27
N GLU A 69 16.75 2.68 17.66
CA GLU A 69 16.83 4.11 17.94
C GLU A 69 16.15 4.39 19.29
N LYS A 70 16.94 4.73 20.32
CA LYS A 70 16.44 5.18 21.64
C LYS A 70 15.25 4.36 22.18
N ARG A 71 15.38 3.02 22.18
CA ARG A 71 14.38 2.01 22.63
C ARG A 71 13.25 1.66 21.64
N ARG A 72 13.24 2.23 20.43
CA ARG A 72 12.29 1.87 19.36
C ARG A 72 13.05 1.31 18.16
N TYR A 73 12.35 0.54 17.33
CA TYR A 73 12.90 0.06 16.07
C TYR A 73 12.37 0.88 14.90
N SER A 74 13.28 1.36 14.07
CA SER A 74 13.00 1.94 12.76
C SER A 74 13.25 0.91 11.66
N TYR A 75 12.42 0.96 10.63
CA TYR A 75 12.48 0.10 9.45
C TYR A 75 12.72 0.95 8.22
N ALA A 76 13.56 0.47 7.31
CA ALA A 76 13.82 1.10 6.02
C ALA A 76 13.86 0.04 4.92
N ILE A 77 13.37 0.39 3.73
CA ILE A 77 13.36 -0.54 2.60
C ILE A 77 14.77 -0.83 2.09
N THR A 78 15.01 -2.05 1.60
CA THR A 78 16.25 -2.43 0.91
C THR A 78 16.05 -2.46 -0.61
N ARG A 79 17.15 -2.54 -1.38
CA ARG A 79 17.07 -2.78 -2.82
C ARG A 79 16.25 -4.03 -3.16
N LYS A 80 16.48 -5.14 -2.46
CA LYS A 80 15.71 -6.37 -2.59
C LYS A 80 14.22 -6.15 -2.28
N GLY A 81 13.90 -5.31 -1.31
CA GLY A 81 12.53 -4.91 -0.99
C GLY A 81 11.85 -4.15 -2.14
N VAL A 82 12.59 -3.28 -2.83
CA VAL A 82 12.09 -2.55 -4.01
C VAL A 82 11.80 -3.52 -5.15
N GLU A 83 12.72 -4.43 -5.46
CA GLU A 83 12.55 -5.47 -6.49
C GLU A 83 11.32 -6.35 -6.19
N TYR A 84 11.22 -6.84 -4.94
CA TYR A 84 10.04 -7.59 -4.49
C TYR A 84 8.75 -6.80 -4.66
N PHE A 85 8.75 -5.51 -4.30
CA PHE A 85 7.58 -4.65 -4.45
C PHE A 85 7.15 -4.56 -5.92
N ILE A 86 8.07 -4.30 -6.85
CA ILE A 86 7.77 -4.17 -8.28
C ILE A 86 7.19 -5.47 -8.84
N GLU A 87 7.81 -6.61 -8.54
CA GLU A 87 7.37 -7.92 -9.03
C GLU A 87 5.98 -8.32 -8.51
N ASN A 88 5.76 -8.11 -7.21
CA ASN A 88 4.55 -8.57 -6.54
C ASN A 88 3.39 -7.56 -6.60
N SER A 89 3.65 -6.30 -6.97
CA SER A 89 2.61 -5.29 -7.14
C SER A 89 2.08 -5.21 -8.57
N ARG A 90 2.89 -5.51 -9.59
CA ARG A 90 2.52 -5.29 -11.00
C ARG A 90 1.19 -5.93 -11.38
N ALA A 91 1.06 -7.25 -11.21
CA ALA A 91 -0.16 -7.97 -11.58
C ALA A 91 -1.38 -7.50 -10.77
N LEU A 92 -1.18 -7.20 -9.49
CA LEU A 92 -2.22 -6.65 -8.61
C LEU A 92 -2.68 -5.27 -9.11
N MET A 93 -1.74 -4.38 -9.40
CA MET A 93 -2.02 -3.03 -9.89
C MET A 93 -2.73 -3.06 -11.23
N THR A 94 -2.29 -3.88 -12.20
CA THR A 94 -2.94 -4.01 -13.51
C THR A 94 -4.39 -4.46 -13.36
N LYS A 95 -4.65 -5.50 -12.55
CA LYS A 95 -6.01 -5.98 -12.31
C LYS A 95 -6.88 -4.93 -11.60
N MET A 96 -6.34 -4.32 -10.54
CA MET A 96 -7.09 -3.34 -9.75
C MET A 96 -7.37 -2.06 -10.53
N ALA A 97 -6.43 -1.59 -11.35
CA ALA A 97 -6.58 -0.36 -12.13
C ALA A 97 -7.76 -0.45 -13.09
N GLY A 98 -7.87 -1.53 -13.87
CA GLY A 98 -8.98 -1.71 -14.81
C GLY A 98 -10.34 -1.75 -14.09
N VAL A 99 -10.45 -2.55 -13.02
CA VAL A 99 -11.69 -2.66 -12.24
C VAL A 99 -12.07 -1.32 -11.61
N LEU A 100 -11.11 -0.61 -11.01
CA LEU A 100 -11.37 0.69 -10.39
C LEU A 100 -11.75 1.74 -11.42
N ALA A 101 -11.11 1.76 -12.59
CA ALA A 101 -11.47 2.68 -13.67
C ALA A 101 -12.94 2.47 -14.10
N THR A 102 -13.34 1.22 -14.37
CA THR A 102 -14.74 0.90 -14.71
C THR A 102 -15.72 1.32 -13.62
N MET A 103 -15.39 1.07 -12.35
CA MET A 103 -16.25 1.49 -11.23
C MET A 103 -16.35 3.01 -11.09
N ILE A 104 -15.23 3.73 -11.25
CA ILE A 104 -15.18 5.19 -11.17
C ILE A 104 -16.00 5.80 -12.32
N GLU A 105 -15.86 5.30 -13.55
CA GLU A 105 -16.66 5.75 -14.70
C GLU A 105 -18.16 5.58 -14.47
N ALA A 106 -18.58 4.41 -13.98
CA ALA A 106 -19.99 4.16 -13.66
C ALA A 106 -20.48 5.12 -12.57
N TYR A 107 -19.67 5.33 -11.53
CA TYR A 107 -20.01 6.25 -10.44
C TYR A 107 -20.15 7.70 -10.92
N LEU A 108 -19.26 8.16 -11.82
CA LEU A 108 -19.32 9.49 -12.41
C LEU A 108 -20.56 9.69 -13.29
N LYS A 109 -20.95 8.68 -14.08
CA LYS A 109 -22.21 8.72 -14.84
C LYS A 109 -23.42 8.88 -13.93
N MET A 110 -23.46 8.13 -12.82
CA MET A 110 -24.56 8.23 -11.86
C MET A 110 -24.64 9.57 -11.13
N ILE A 111 -23.51 10.25 -10.93
CA ILE A 111 -23.49 11.58 -10.27
C ILE A 111 -24.18 12.65 -11.12
N ALA A 112 -24.16 12.52 -12.46
CA ALA A 112 -24.89 13.43 -13.33
C ALA A 112 -26.40 13.42 -13.02
N ASP A 113 -26.94 12.26 -12.63
CA ASP A 113 -28.35 12.08 -12.30
C ASP A 113 -28.64 12.23 -10.80
N ARG A 114 -27.65 11.97 -9.93
CA ARG A 114 -27.79 11.98 -8.46
C ARG A 114 -26.54 12.55 -7.75
N PRO A 115 -26.43 13.87 -7.59
CA PRO A 115 -25.25 14.52 -7.03
C PRO A 115 -25.05 14.26 -5.52
N ASP A 116 -26.10 13.85 -4.81
CA ASP A 116 -26.11 13.52 -3.38
C ASP A 116 -25.28 12.26 -3.03
N ILE A 117 -25.00 11.41 -4.02
CA ILE A 117 -24.24 10.19 -3.86
C ILE A 117 -22.77 10.46 -3.48
N LEU A 118 -22.22 11.62 -3.87
CA LEU A 118 -20.81 11.94 -3.64
C LEU A 118 -20.55 12.36 -2.20
N THR A 119 -20.23 11.38 -1.35
CA THR A 119 -19.74 11.69 0.00
C THR A 119 -18.41 12.45 -0.05
N LYS A 120 -18.21 13.39 0.89
CA LYS A 120 -16.97 14.16 1.01
C LYS A 120 -15.71 13.27 1.03
N SER A 121 -15.81 12.10 1.66
CA SER A 121 -14.70 11.12 1.76
C SER A 121 -14.29 10.50 0.43
N ILE A 122 -15.24 10.22 -0.48
CA ILE A 122 -14.91 9.67 -1.80
C ILE A 122 -14.30 10.77 -2.69
N GLY A 123 -14.86 11.98 -2.65
CA GLY A 123 -14.34 13.12 -3.41
C GLY A 123 -12.88 13.45 -3.08
N GLU A 124 -12.50 13.47 -1.80
CA GLU A 124 -11.11 13.69 -1.37
C GLU A 124 -10.15 12.64 -1.93
N ARG A 125 -10.57 11.37 -1.98
CA ARG A 125 -9.73 10.29 -2.49
C ARG A 125 -9.59 10.31 -4.00
N LEU A 126 -10.65 10.64 -4.72
CA LEU A 126 -10.60 10.80 -6.17
C LEU A 126 -9.68 11.96 -6.56
N ARG A 127 -9.69 13.06 -5.77
CA ARG A 127 -8.71 14.15 -5.93
C ARG A 127 -7.28 13.68 -5.69
N ASN A 128 -7.01 13.00 -4.57
CA ASN A 128 -5.67 12.46 -4.30
C ASN A 128 -5.21 11.48 -5.39
N LEU A 129 -6.12 10.64 -5.90
CA LEU A 129 -5.82 9.70 -6.99
C LEU A 129 -5.47 10.46 -8.27
N ARG A 130 -6.28 11.45 -8.66
CA ARG A 130 -6.01 12.32 -9.81
C ARG A 130 -4.63 12.98 -9.69
N ASP A 131 -4.30 13.55 -8.54
CA ASP A 131 -3.04 14.25 -8.33
C ASP A 131 -1.83 13.31 -8.46
N VAL A 132 -1.97 12.03 -8.07
CA VAL A 132 -0.95 11.00 -8.29
C VAL A 132 -0.84 10.61 -9.77
N LEU A 133 -1.97 10.45 -10.47
CA LEU A 133 -1.98 10.09 -11.89
C LEU A 133 -1.40 11.20 -12.77
N GLN A 134 -1.69 12.47 -12.47
CA GLN A 134 -1.11 13.62 -13.20
C GLN A 134 0.42 13.68 -13.06
N LYS A 135 0.96 13.33 -11.90
CA LYS A 135 2.42 13.19 -11.72
C LYS A 135 3.01 12.09 -12.61
N CYS A 136 2.26 11.01 -12.83
CA CYS A 136 2.69 9.92 -13.72
C CYS A 136 2.75 10.38 -15.18
N GLU A 137 1.73 11.11 -15.66
CA GLU A 137 1.71 11.68 -17.03
C GLU A 137 2.89 12.62 -17.25
N PHE A 138 3.16 13.50 -16.29
CA PHE A 138 4.32 14.40 -16.35
C PHE A 138 5.66 13.65 -16.48
N LEU A 139 5.84 12.57 -15.72
CA LEU A 139 7.04 11.75 -15.80
C LEU A 139 7.18 10.99 -17.14
N ASN A 140 6.06 10.62 -17.76
CA ASN A 140 6.06 10.00 -19.09
C ASN A 140 6.38 11.01 -20.19
N SER A 141 5.94 12.27 -20.06
CA SER A 141 6.25 13.34 -21.01
C SER A 141 7.71 13.83 -20.98
N ILE A 142 8.48 13.43 -19.95
CA ILE A 142 9.90 13.80 -19.77
C ILE A 142 10.84 12.67 -20.22
N LYS A 143 10.35 11.44 -20.37
CA LYS A 143 11.16 10.33 -20.89
C LYS A 143 11.26 10.47 -22.42
N PRO A 144 12.48 10.54 -22.99
CA PRO A 144 12.69 10.60 -24.43
C PRO A 144 12.29 9.31 -25.14
#